data_AF-A0A0J9VHM6-F1
#
_entry.id   AF-A0A0J9VHM6-F1
#
_cell.length_a   1.000
_cell.length_b   1.000
_cell.length_c   1.000
_cell.angle_alpha   90.00
_cell.angle_beta   90.00
_cell.angle_gamma   90.00
#
_symmetry.space_group_name_H-M   'P 1'
#
loop_
_entity.id
_entity.type
_entity.pdbx_description
1 polymer ?
#
loop_
_entity_poly.entity_id
_entity_poly.type
_entity_poly.pdbx_seq_one_letter_code
_entity_poly.pdbx_strand_id
1 'polypeptide(L)'
;MDFSVVFVFRVSNKTGEAFFPNGEGLNYMFVYSYAFSKEWKLHMWNVFIHELGHVLGLRHEFAIGDVRDEMTTDREGEKAVRIDAPDPNSVMNYRNEPPQLQQSDIDSTRKFYSMTEDANGKSPSIGMTLVVDYTPR
;
A
#
# COMPACT_ATOMS: atom_id res chain seq x y z
N MET A 1 1.17 -19.77 -1.23
CA MET A 1 0.11 -18.84 -1.67
C MET A 1 0.43 -18.49 -3.12
N ASP A 2 -0.42 -18.92 -4.05
CA ASP A 2 -0.39 -18.39 -5.41
C ASP A 2 -1.28 -17.15 -5.42
N PHE A 3 -0.70 -16.00 -5.73
CA PHE A 3 -1.43 -14.75 -5.87
C PHE A 3 -1.27 -14.23 -7.31
N SER A 4 -2.39 -13.94 -7.95
CA SER A 4 -2.45 -13.49 -9.34
C SER A 4 -2.97 -12.06 -9.37
N VAL A 5 -2.21 -11.11 -9.88
CA VAL A 5 -2.69 -9.74 -10.17
C VAL A 5 -3.05 -9.63 -11.65
N VAL A 6 -4.25 -9.16 -11.95
CA VAL A 6 -4.67 -8.85 -13.32
C VAL A 6 -4.48 -7.36 -13.59
N PHE A 7 -3.65 -7.04 -14.57
CA PHE A 7 -3.41 -5.67 -15.01
C PHE A 7 -4.48 -5.24 -16.01
N VAL A 8 -5.20 -4.15 -15.72
CA VAL A 8 -6.24 -3.62 -16.59
C VAL A 8 -5.88 -2.21 -17.02
N PHE A 9 -5.77 -1.98 -18.33
CA PHE A 9 -5.36 -0.69 -18.87
C PHE A 9 -6.56 0.24 -19.11
N ARG A 10 -6.47 1.50 -18.67
CA ARG A 10 -7.55 2.51 -18.79
C ARG A 10 -7.00 3.87 -19.23
N VAL A 11 -7.89 4.79 -19.62
CA VAL A 11 -7.54 6.18 -19.97
C VAL A 11 -7.89 7.10 -18.80
N SER A 12 -6.92 7.85 -18.29
CA SER A 12 -7.06 8.82 -17.18
C SER A 12 -5.80 9.70 -17.10
N ASN A 13 -5.87 10.78 -16.30
CA ASN A 13 -4.71 11.58 -15.89
C ASN A 13 -4.00 11.04 -14.64
N LYS A 14 -4.47 9.93 -14.06
CA LYS A 14 -3.78 9.17 -13.00
C LYS A 14 -2.72 8.24 -13.59
N THR A 15 -1.82 7.72 -12.77
CA THR A 15 -0.81 6.72 -13.18
C THR A 15 -1.26 5.29 -12.88
N GLY A 16 -1.84 5.06 -11.70
CA GLY A 16 -2.32 3.75 -11.24
C GLY A 16 -3.52 3.86 -10.30
N GLU A 17 -4.12 2.70 -10.03
CA GLU A 17 -5.09 2.49 -8.95
C GLU A 17 -5.20 0.99 -8.65
N ALA A 18 -5.18 0.62 -7.38
CA ALA A 18 -5.37 -0.75 -6.91
C ALA A 18 -6.37 -0.82 -5.75
N PHE A 19 -6.77 -2.05 -5.42
CA PHE A 19 -7.70 -2.34 -4.33
C PHE A 19 -6.98 -2.99 -3.16
N PHE A 20 -7.42 -2.65 -1.94
CA PHE A 20 -6.99 -3.37 -0.74
C PHE A 20 -7.55 -4.79 -0.71
N PRO A 21 -6.88 -5.74 -0.02
CA PRO A 21 -7.46 -7.04 0.28
C PRO A 21 -8.85 -6.90 0.88
N ASN A 22 -9.85 -7.49 0.23
CA ASN A 22 -11.24 -7.48 0.65
C ASN A 22 -11.94 -8.78 0.21
N GLY A 23 -13.22 -8.94 0.59
CA GLY A 23 -13.99 -10.16 0.27
C GLY A 23 -14.48 -10.28 -1.16
N GLU A 24 -14.36 -9.21 -1.93
CA GLU A 24 -14.54 -9.28 -3.37
C GLU A 24 -13.22 -9.72 -3.99
N GLY A 25 -13.26 -10.57 -5.02
CA GLY A 25 -12.08 -11.02 -5.78
C GLY A 25 -11.48 -9.90 -6.64
N LEU A 26 -11.23 -8.72 -6.05
CA LEU A 26 -10.67 -7.55 -6.72
C LEU A 26 -9.14 -7.62 -6.65
N ASN A 27 -8.57 -8.51 -7.46
CA ASN A 27 -7.14 -8.65 -7.69
C ASN A 27 -6.67 -7.83 -8.91
N TYR A 28 -7.38 -6.74 -9.22
CA TYR A 28 -7.08 -5.89 -10.37
C TYR A 28 -6.22 -4.70 -9.97
N MET A 29 -5.26 -4.39 -10.81
CA MET A 29 -4.55 -3.12 -10.78
C MET A 29 -4.82 -2.39 -12.08
N PHE A 30 -5.36 -1.18 -11.98
CA PHE A 30 -5.55 -0.31 -13.14
C PHE A 30 -4.28 0.44 -13.44
N VAL A 31 -3.85 0.38 -14.70
CA VAL A 31 -2.70 1.13 -15.20
C VAL A 31 -3.20 2.10 -16.24
N TYR A 32 -3.02 3.38 -15.99
CA TYR A 32 -3.59 4.40 -16.85
C TYR A 32 -2.59 4.85 -17.92
N SER A 33 -3.09 5.26 -19.09
CA SER A 33 -2.27 5.65 -20.25
C SER A 33 -1.24 6.74 -19.94
N TYR A 34 -1.49 7.61 -18.96
CA TYR A 34 -0.55 8.65 -18.53
C TYR A 34 0.77 8.08 -17.96
N ALA A 35 0.74 6.88 -17.36
CA ALA A 35 1.95 6.18 -16.92
C ALA A 35 2.93 5.84 -18.06
N PHE A 36 2.44 5.84 -19.31
CA PHE A 36 3.24 5.59 -20.51
C PHE A 36 3.77 6.86 -21.18
N SER A 37 3.53 8.03 -20.60
CA SER A 37 4.12 9.29 -21.07
C SER A 37 5.67 9.23 -20.99
N LYS A 38 6.34 10.05 -21.79
CA LYS A 38 7.82 10.05 -21.88
C LYS A 38 8.50 10.25 -20.51
N GLU A 39 7.86 11.04 -19.65
CA GLU A 39 8.31 11.33 -18.28
C GLU A 39 8.12 10.11 -17.36
N TRP A 40 6.92 9.52 -17.35
CA TRP A 40 6.58 8.45 -16.41
C TRP A 40 7.06 7.06 -16.82
N LYS A 41 7.31 6.83 -18.11
CA LYS A 41 7.67 5.50 -18.64
C LYS A 41 8.92 4.90 -17.98
N LEU A 42 9.89 5.72 -17.59
CA LEU A 42 11.11 5.26 -16.90
C LEU A 42 10.88 4.92 -15.42
N HIS A 43 9.79 5.42 -14.84
CA HIS A 43 9.43 5.26 -13.43
C HIS A 43 8.20 4.38 -13.23
N MET A 44 7.68 3.79 -14.30
CA MET A 44 6.48 2.96 -14.26
C MET A 44 6.62 1.78 -13.29
N TRP A 45 7.82 1.24 -13.13
CA TRP A 45 8.10 0.19 -12.13
C TRP A 45 7.86 0.67 -10.69
N ASN A 46 8.15 1.93 -10.37
CA ASN A 46 7.86 2.49 -9.05
C ASN A 46 6.36 2.68 -8.82
N VAL A 47 5.64 3.13 -9.84
CA VAL A 47 4.17 3.20 -9.79
C VAL A 47 3.59 1.81 -9.54
N PHE A 48 4.11 0.79 -10.22
CA PHE A 48 3.69 -0.59 -9.98
C PHE A 48 3.96 -1.07 -8.56
N ILE A 49 5.10 -0.70 -7.98
CA ILE A 49 5.39 -1.05 -6.59
C ILE A 49 4.42 -0.36 -5.62
N HIS A 50 4.10 0.92 -5.84
CA HIS A 50 3.10 1.65 -5.04
C HIS A 50 1.75 0.93 -5.04
N GLU A 51 1.22 0.65 -6.23
CA GLU A 51 -0.08 -0.01 -6.37
C GLU A 51 -0.05 -1.46 -5.87
N LEU A 52 1.05 -2.19 -6.07
CA LEU A 52 1.23 -3.51 -5.48
C LEU A 52 1.22 -3.44 -3.95
N GLY A 53 1.77 -2.38 -3.36
CA GLY A 53 1.66 -2.11 -1.93
C GLY A 53 0.22 -2.11 -1.45
N HIS A 54 -0.70 -1.44 -2.17
CA HIS A 54 -2.12 -1.47 -1.84
C HIS A 54 -2.73 -2.86 -1.94
N VAL A 55 -2.35 -3.64 -2.94
CA VAL A 55 -2.78 -5.03 -3.08
C VAL A 55 -2.29 -5.90 -1.91
N LEU A 56 -1.10 -5.61 -1.39
CA LEU A 56 -0.55 -6.24 -0.17
C LEU A 56 -1.19 -5.69 1.12
N GLY A 57 -2.08 -4.70 1.03
CA GLY A 57 -2.79 -4.09 2.15
C GLY A 57 -2.13 -2.85 2.75
N LEU A 58 -1.01 -2.39 2.18
CA LEU A 58 -0.32 -1.18 2.60
C LEU A 58 -1.16 0.05 2.27
N ARG A 59 -1.18 1.01 3.20
CA ARG A 59 -1.89 2.29 3.10
C ARG A 59 -0.92 3.42 2.79
N HIS A 60 -1.43 4.57 2.34
CA HIS A 60 -0.64 5.77 2.16
C HIS A 60 -0.13 6.30 3.50
N GLU A 61 1.18 6.48 3.66
CA GLU A 61 1.75 6.91 4.95
C GLU A 61 1.31 8.32 5.36
N PHE A 62 1.23 9.25 4.41
CA PHE A 62 0.79 10.64 4.64
C PHE A 62 -0.67 10.73 5.12
N ALA A 63 -1.48 9.71 4.86
CA ALA A 63 -2.92 9.72 5.10
C ALA A 63 -3.34 9.01 6.41
N ILE A 64 -2.40 8.42 7.15
CA ILE A 64 -2.64 7.71 8.43
C ILE A 64 -3.06 8.65 9.55
N GLY A 65 -2.63 9.92 9.49
CA GLY A 65 -3.08 10.95 10.41
C GLY A 65 -2.71 10.76 11.88
N ASP A 66 -1.58 10.12 12.13
CA ASP A 66 -1.00 9.85 13.45
C ASP A 66 0.16 10.80 13.80
N VAL A 67 0.71 11.53 12.83
CA VAL A 67 1.65 12.65 13.04
C VAL A 67 0.86 13.95 13.12
N ARG A 68 0.96 14.65 14.25
CA ARG A 68 0.31 15.96 14.45
C ARG A 68 0.88 16.99 13.48
N ASP A 69 0.01 17.81 12.91
CA ASP A 69 0.35 18.96 12.06
C ASP A 69 1.05 18.66 10.72
N GLU A 70 1.24 17.37 10.37
CA GLU A 70 1.78 16.92 9.07
C GLU A 70 0.71 16.32 8.14
N MET A 71 -0.55 16.33 8.54
CA MET A 71 -1.67 15.77 7.76
C MET A 71 -2.07 16.67 6.60
N THR A 72 -2.12 16.11 5.39
CA THR A 72 -2.88 16.68 4.28
C THR A 72 -4.35 16.25 4.39
N THR A 73 -5.24 17.06 3.83
CA THR A 73 -6.69 17.13 4.06
C THR A 73 -7.52 15.89 3.73
N ASP A 74 -6.92 14.81 3.23
CA ASP A 74 -7.59 13.61 2.72
C ASP A 74 -7.13 12.37 3.49
N ARG A 75 -7.67 12.16 4.70
CA ARG A 75 -7.39 10.94 5.49
C ARG A 75 -7.91 9.71 4.74
N GLU A 76 -7.10 8.65 4.63
CA GLU A 76 -7.48 7.35 4.05
C GLU A 76 -8.49 6.54 4.92
N GLY A 77 -9.30 7.24 5.72
CA GLY A 77 -10.23 6.67 6.67
C GLY A 77 -9.59 6.37 8.04
N GLU A 78 -10.45 6.03 9.01
CA GLU A 78 -10.10 5.96 10.44
C GLU A 78 -9.36 4.66 10.86
N LYS A 79 -8.82 3.86 9.93
CA LYS A 79 -8.45 2.45 10.21
C LYS A 79 -7.06 2.02 9.76
N ALA A 80 -6.17 2.95 9.40
CA ALA A 80 -4.77 2.63 9.13
C ALA A 80 -3.94 2.75 10.43
N VAL A 81 -3.00 1.83 10.65
CA VAL A 81 -2.05 1.90 11.76
C VAL A 81 -0.64 1.83 11.20
N ARG A 82 0.24 2.78 11.58
CA ARG A 82 1.64 2.76 11.17
C ARG A 82 2.41 1.70 11.97
N ILE A 83 3.28 0.97 11.28
CA ILE A 83 4.09 -0.12 11.85
C ILE A 83 5.41 0.40 12.45
N ASP A 84 6.02 1.36 11.78
CA ASP A 84 7.33 1.94 12.12
C ASP A 84 7.27 3.48 12.05
N ALA A 85 8.42 4.17 12.03
CA ALA A 85 8.47 5.63 11.92
C ALA A 85 7.98 6.12 10.54
N PRO A 86 7.37 7.33 10.44
CA PRO A 86 7.00 7.90 9.14
C PRO A 86 8.23 8.11 8.27
N ASP A 87 8.11 7.79 6.98
CA ASP A 87 9.09 8.13 5.96
C ASP A 87 8.44 9.00 4.87
N PRO A 88 8.75 10.31 4.79
CA PRO A 88 8.19 11.19 3.77
C PRO A 88 8.59 10.75 2.35
N ASN A 89 9.62 9.92 2.21
CA ASN A 89 10.07 9.39 0.94
C ASN A 89 9.53 7.99 0.60
N SER A 90 8.70 7.39 1.45
CA SER A 90 8.08 6.09 1.19
C SER A 90 7.48 6.00 -0.22
N VAL A 91 7.56 4.82 -0.83
CA VAL A 91 6.89 4.53 -2.10
C VAL A 91 5.39 4.69 -1.97
N MET A 92 4.82 4.55 -0.77
CA MET A 92 3.39 4.69 -0.47
C MET A 92 2.95 6.15 -0.25
N ASN A 93 3.82 7.15 -0.40
CA ASN A 93 3.40 8.54 -0.32
C ASN A 93 2.89 9.10 -1.65
N TYR A 94 1.95 10.04 -1.56
CA TYR A 94 1.51 10.85 -2.70
C TYR A 94 2.46 12.03 -2.89
N ARG A 95 3.14 12.08 -4.03
CA ARG A 95 4.08 13.14 -4.41
C ARG A 95 3.93 13.47 -5.89
N ASN A 96 4.39 14.67 -6.26
CA ASN A 96 4.42 15.08 -7.66
C ASN A 96 5.55 14.40 -8.43
N GLU A 97 6.62 14.02 -7.72
CA GLU A 97 7.72 13.23 -8.26
C GLU A 97 7.34 11.74 -8.31
N PRO A 98 7.96 10.97 -9.23
CA PRO A 98 7.74 9.54 -9.25
C PRO A 98 8.09 8.88 -7.91
N PRO A 99 7.26 7.95 -7.41
CA PRO A 99 7.55 7.26 -6.16
C PRO A 99 8.86 6.49 -6.28
N GLN A 100 9.48 6.18 -5.14
CA GLN A 100 10.72 5.40 -5.10
C GLN A 100 10.68 4.47 -3.90
N LEU A 101 10.99 3.19 -4.13
CA LEU A 101 11.11 2.20 -3.05
C LEU A 101 12.20 2.62 -2.06
N GLN A 102 11.83 2.74 -0.79
CA GLN A 102 12.75 2.99 0.31
C GLN A 102 13.02 1.72 1.11
N GLN A 103 14.08 1.76 1.92
CA GLN A 103 14.39 0.64 2.83
C GLN A 103 13.30 0.47 3.91
N SER A 104 12.69 1.57 4.35
CA SER A 104 11.55 1.60 5.27
C SER A 104 10.36 0.79 4.76
N ASP A 105 10.02 0.92 3.47
CA ASP A 105 8.96 0.14 2.82
C ASP A 105 9.25 -1.36 2.90
N ILE A 106 10.50 -1.75 2.62
CA ILE A 106 10.94 -3.16 2.65
C ILE A 106 10.87 -3.72 4.07
N ASP A 107 11.42 -2.99 5.04
CA ASP A 107 11.53 -3.45 6.42
C ASP A 107 10.16 -3.54 7.08
N SER A 108 9.31 -2.53 6.90
CA SER A 108 7.94 -2.50 7.43
C SER A 108 7.08 -3.62 6.84
N THR A 109 7.20 -3.85 5.52
CA THR A 109 6.47 -4.93 4.83
C THR A 109 6.91 -6.30 5.31
N ARG A 110 8.22 -6.53 5.43
CA ARG A 110 8.75 -7.78 5.99
C ARG A 110 8.28 -8.00 7.43
N LYS A 111 8.33 -6.95 8.24
CA LYS A 111 7.85 -6.99 9.62
C LYS A 111 6.38 -7.38 9.67
N PHE A 112 5.52 -6.73 8.87
CA PHE A 112 4.10 -7.06 8.78
C PHE A 112 3.84 -8.53 8.45
N TYR A 113 4.45 -9.04 7.38
CA TYR A 113 4.27 -10.44 6.95
C TYR A 113 4.99 -11.47 7.81
N SER A 114 5.88 -11.05 8.72
CA SER A 114 6.48 -11.92 9.73
C SER A 114 5.63 -12.06 10.99
N MET A 115 4.57 -11.26 11.14
CA MET A 115 3.67 -11.33 12.28
C MET A 115 2.81 -12.60 12.18
N THR A 116 3.12 -13.59 13.02
CA THR A 116 2.34 -14.82 13.14
C THR A 116 1.73 -14.94 14.53
N GLU A 117 0.82 -15.89 14.69
CA GLU A 117 0.31 -16.27 16.01
C GLU A 117 1.46 -16.68 16.94
N ASP A 118 1.28 -16.41 18.24
CA ASP A 118 2.20 -16.90 19.27
C ASP A 118 2.00 -18.40 19.54
N ALA A 119 2.82 -18.97 20.44
CA ALA A 119 2.76 -20.40 20.78
C ALA A 119 1.41 -20.86 21.37
N ASN A 120 0.54 -19.92 21.78
CA ASN A 120 -0.79 -20.20 22.32
C ASN A 120 -1.90 -19.94 21.29
N GLY A 121 -1.56 -19.68 20.02
CA GLY A 121 -2.52 -19.37 18.96
C GLY A 121 -3.11 -17.96 19.07
N LYS A 122 -2.47 -17.04 19.81
CA LYS A 122 -2.94 -15.65 19.89
C LYS A 122 -2.41 -14.86 18.71
N SER A 123 -3.31 -14.23 17.95
CA SER A 123 -2.95 -13.38 16.82
C SER A 123 -2.13 -12.15 17.24
N PRO A 124 -1.18 -11.70 16.41
CA PRO A 124 -0.34 -10.55 16.70
C PRO A 124 -1.16 -9.24 16.65
N SER A 125 -0.59 -8.17 17.21
CA SER A 125 -1.21 -6.84 17.20
C SER A 125 -0.20 -5.73 16.95
N ILE A 126 -0.62 -4.70 16.21
CA ILE A 126 0.12 -3.44 16.05
C ILE A 126 -0.60 -2.39 16.89
N GLY A 127 0.03 -1.95 17.97
CA GLY A 127 -0.62 -1.12 18.98
C GLY A 127 -1.82 -1.85 19.59
N MET A 128 -3.02 -1.30 19.43
CA MET A 128 -4.28 -1.92 19.89
C MET A 128 -5.02 -2.70 18.79
N THR A 129 -4.48 -2.73 17.57
CA THR A 129 -5.14 -3.33 16.40
C THR A 129 -4.64 -4.75 16.19
N LEU A 130 -5.56 -5.71 16.18
CA LEU A 130 -5.26 -7.11 15.88
C LEU A 130 -4.95 -7.28 14.38
N VAL A 131 -3.93 -8.06 14.08
CA VAL A 131 -3.62 -8.54 12.74
C VAL A 131 -4.24 -9.93 12.60
N VAL A 132 -5.16 -10.08 11.64
CA VAL A 132 -5.87 -11.33 11.40
C VAL A 132 -5.78 -11.69 9.93
N ASP A 133 -5.63 -12.98 9.64
CA ASP A 133 -5.68 -13.47 8.27
C ASP A 133 -7.09 -13.30 7.71
N TYR A 134 -7.15 -12.71 6.52
CA TYR A 134 -8.42 -12.63 5.81
C TYR A 134 -8.74 -13.99 5.18
N THR A 135 -9.78 -14.65 5.69
CA THR A 135 -10.37 -15.84 5.06
C THR A 135 -11.67 -15.43 4.37
N PRO A 136 -11.73 -15.40 3.02
CA PRO A 136 -12.97 -15.13 2.30
C PRO A 136 -14.05 -16.14 2.70
N ARG A 137 -15.29 -15.68 2.86
CA ARG A 137 -16.47 -16.54 3.10
C ARG A 137 -17.22 -16.80 1.81
#